data_AF-A0A928ZP77-F1
#
_entry.id   AF-A0A928ZP77-F1
#
_cell.length_a   1.000
_cell.length_b   1.000
_cell.length_c   1.000
_cell.angle_alpha   90.00
_cell.angle_beta   90.00
_cell.angle_gamma   90.00
#
_symmetry.space_group_name_H-M   'P 1'
#
loop_
_entity.id
_entity.type
_entity.pdbx_description
1 polymer ?
#
loop_
_entity_poly.entity_id
_entity_poly.type
_entity_poly.pdbx_seq_one_letter_code
_entity_poly.pdbx_strand_id
1 'polypeptide(L)'
;MRPTTAQNPVEELSVDGGKVRLRTPQDRPCEWRDYKAIKLHQQIISASFRDNSTLIDWANRQPLADTVTCLGDGHDGVWNIVAEIGTKSQRREILDWYHLMENLAKVDSSTDQLLELEELLWEGKVETAIARLEECRDDHAEQFMAYLQKHRHRLVNYDYYWWIGDSIGSGEIEAGIKQIAARVKLTGAQWNRENVPQVLNQRCAYLNGAFSMLTYASAA
;
A
#
# COMPACT_ATOMS: atom_id res chain seq x y z
N MET A 1 -15.86 -17.13 -9.29
CA MET A 1 -15.30 -16.14 -10.23
C MET A 1 -13.85 -16.53 -10.47
N ARG A 2 -13.37 -16.62 -11.72
CA ARG A 2 -11.94 -16.92 -11.96
C ARG A 2 -11.08 -15.78 -11.40
N PRO A 3 -9.93 -16.05 -10.77
CA PRO A 3 -9.04 -14.99 -10.32
C PRO A 3 -8.60 -14.15 -11.52
N THR A 4 -8.70 -12.82 -11.43
CA THR A 4 -8.18 -11.95 -12.49
C THR A 4 -6.66 -12.08 -12.54
N THR A 5 -6.13 -12.18 -13.75
CA THR A 5 -4.68 -12.24 -14.02
C THR A 5 -4.24 -10.93 -14.65
N ALA A 6 -3.07 -10.43 -14.25
CA ALA A 6 -2.40 -9.30 -14.87
C ALA A 6 -2.16 -9.57 -16.37
N GLN A 7 -2.33 -8.55 -17.21
CA GLN A 7 -2.14 -8.67 -18.65
C GLN A 7 -0.66 -8.60 -19.05
N ASN A 8 0.11 -7.82 -18.29
CA ASN A 8 1.53 -7.61 -18.49
C ASN A 8 2.32 -8.06 -17.26
N PRO A 9 3.64 -8.32 -17.38
CA PRO A 9 4.49 -8.52 -16.23
C PRO A 9 4.29 -7.42 -15.18
N VAL A 10 4.25 -7.82 -13.91
CA VAL A 10 4.11 -6.91 -12.78
C VAL A 10 5.49 -6.39 -12.41
N GLU A 11 5.76 -5.14 -12.77
CA GLU A 11 6.98 -4.42 -12.42
C GLU A 11 6.84 -3.65 -11.10
N GLU A 12 5.63 -3.22 -10.77
CA GLU A 12 5.35 -2.49 -9.53
C GLU A 12 4.05 -2.95 -8.87
N LEU A 13 4.05 -2.97 -7.54
CA LEU A 13 2.87 -3.19 -6.73
C LEU A 13 2.94 -2.39 -5.43
N SER A 14 1.77 -2.15 -4.85
CA SER A 14 1.66 -1.54 -3.54
C SER A 14 0.65 -2.26 -2.66
N VAL A 15 0.90 -2.24 -1.36
CA VAL A 15 0.12 -2.96 -0.35
C VAL A 15 -0.29 -2.00 0.77
N ASP A 16 -1.58 -2.02 1.12
CA ASP A 16 -2.13 -1.22 2.22
C ASP A 16 -3.41 -1.89 2.77
N GLY A 17 -4.00 -1.34 3.83
CA GLY A 17 -5.23 -1.81 4.46
C GLY A 17 -6.35 -0.77 4.46
N GLY A 18 -7.56 -1.25 4.20
CA GLY A 18 -8.78 -0.48 4.40
C GLY A 18 -9.58 -1.00 5.60
N LYS A 19 -10.64 -0.26 5.95
CA LYS A 19 -11.55 -0.64 7.05
C LYS A 19 -12.92 -1.03 6.52
N VAL A 20 -13.54 -2.01 7.16
CA VAL A 20 -14.94 -2.42 6.95
C VAL A 20 -15.69 -2.38 8.27
N ARG A 21 -16.95 -1.96 8.24
CA ARG A 21 -17.84 -1.92 9.41
C ARG A 21 -18.61 -3.22 9.53
N LEU A 22 -18.40 -3.94 10.61
CA LEU A 22 -19.09 -5.18 10.92
C LEU A 22 -20.32 -4.89 11.77
N ARG A 23 -21.44 -5.54 11.44
CA ARG A 23 -22.60 -5.60 12.31
C ARG A 23 -22.31 -6.54 13.48
N THR A 24 -22.82 -6.18 14.65
CA THR A 24 -22.72 -6.96 15.88
C THR A 24 -24.14 -7.32 16.34
N PRO A 25 -24.31 -8.21 17.34
CA PRO A 25 -25.62 -8.50 17.90
C PRO A 25 -26.36 -7.23 18.32
N GLN A 26 -27.69 -7.33 18.40
CA GLN A 26 -28.54 -6.24 18.85
C GLN A 26 -28.02 -5.67 20.18
N ASP A 27 -28.07 -4.34 20.29
CA ASP A 27 -27.60 -3.55 21.45
C ASP A 27 -26.08 -3.53 21.67
N ARG A 28 -25.27 -3.99 20.71
CA ARG A 28 -23.81 -3.76 20.70
C ARG A 28 -23.41 -2.76 19.62
N PRO A 29 -22.37 -1.93 19.86
CA PRO A 29 -21.83 -1.06 18.84
C PRO A 29 -21.23 -1.88 17.69
N CYS A 30 -21.29 -1.34 16.48
CA CYS A 30 -20.60 -1.93 15.33
C CYS A 30 -19.09 -1.91 15.53
N GLU A 31 -18.41 -2.80 14.84
CA GLU A 31 -16.95 -2.95 14.94
C GLU A 31 -16.27 -2.58 13.62
N TRP A 32 -15.24 -1.75 13.66
CA TRP A 32 -14.37 -1.53 12.50
C TRP A 32 -13.25 -2.55 12.49
N ARG A 33 -13.08 -3.26 11.37
CA ARG A 33 -11.99 -4.21 11.17
C ARG A 33 -11.26 -3.94 9.87
N ASP A 34 -9.97 -4.24 9.89
CA ASP A 34 -9.11 -4.03 8.74
C ASP A 34 -9.24 -5.20 7.74
N TYR A 35 -9.15 -4.87 6.46
CA TYR A 35 -8.84 -5.79 5.38
C TYR A 35 -7.54 -5.33 4.73
N LYS A 36 -6.84 -6.21 4.02
CA LYS A 36 -5.63 -5.86 3.27
C LYS A 36 -5.89 -5.95 1.78
N ALA A 37 -5.18 -5.15 1.01
CA ALA A 37 -5.29 -5.12 -0.44
C ALA A 37 -3.90 -4.97 -1.08
N ILE A 38 -3.76 -5.57 -2.25
CA ILE A 38 -2.59 -5.43 -3.12
C ILE A 38 -3.09 -4.86 -4.44
N LYS A 39 -2.46 -3.77 -4.89
CA LYS A 39 -2.66 -3.18 -6.20
C LYS A 39 -1.43 -3.49 -7.04
N LEU A 40 -1.63 -4.20 -8.14
CA LEU A 40 -0.63 -4.29 -9.21
C LEU A 40 -0.80 -3.03 -10.04
N HIS A 41 0.25 -2.21 -10.08
CA HIS A 41 0.18 -0.86 -10.63
C HIS A 41 -0.31 -0.89 -12.07
N GLN A 42 -1.18 0.06 -12.41
CA GLN A 42 -1.81 0.22 -13.74
C GLN A 42 -2.64 -0.99 -14.23
N GLN A 43 -2.73 -2.06 -13.44
CA GLN A 43 -3.42 -3.30 -13.81
C GLN A 43 -4.58 -3.55 -12.84
N ILE A 44 -4.45 -4.53 -11.96
CA ILE A 44 -5.56 -5.09 -11.19
C ILE A 44 -5.35 -4.97 -9.68
N ILE A 45 -6.44 -5.02 -8.93
CA ILE A 45 -6.44 -4.98 -7.46
C ILE A 45 -7.09 -6.24 -6.89
N SER A 46 -6.60 -6.68 -5.74
CA SER A 46 -7.24 -7.72 -4.93
C SER A 46 -7.24 -7.31 -3.47
N ALA A 47 -8.22 -7.78 -2.72
CA ALA A 47 -8.36 -7.50 -1.29
C ALA A 47 -8.87 -8.72 -0.55
N SER A 48 -8.37 -8.94 0.66
CA SER A 48 -8.77 -10.04 1.53
C SER A 48 -9.04 -9.55 2.95
N PHE A 49 -9.97 -10.23 3.62
CA PHE A 49 -10.34 -9.92 5.00
C PHE A 49 -9.81 -10.99 5.94
N ARG A 50 -8.81 -10.63 6.75
CA ARG A 50 -8.13 -11.53 7.71
C ARG A 50 -7.54 -12.80 7.08
N ASP A 51 -7.14 -12.73 5.81
CA ASP A 51 -6.55 -13.84 5.07
C ASP A 51 -5.43 -13.33 4.15
N ASN A 52 -4.28 -13.03 4.76
CA ASN A 52 -3.13 -12.55 4.01
C ASN A 52 -2.58 -13.64 3.07
N SER A 53 -2.67 -14.93 3.46
CA SER A 53 -2.23 -16.06 2.63
C SER A 53 -2.89 -16.06 1.26
N THR A 54 -4.22 -15.95 1.17
CA THR A 54 -4.92 -15.92 -0.12
C THR A 54 -4.49 -14.73 -0.98
N LEU A 55 -4.19 -13.59 -0.34
CA LEU A 55 -3.77 -12.37 -1.04
C LEU A 55 -2.33 -12.49 -1.57
N ILE A 56 -1.42 -13.07 -0.77
CA ILE A 56 -0.04 -13.40 -1.14
C ILE A 56 -0.02 -14.42 -2.28
N ASP A 57 -0.76 -15.53 -2.13
CA ASP A 57 -0.85 -16.58 -3.16
C ASP A 57 -1.44 -16.04 -4.46
N TRP A 58 -2.34 -15.07 -4.40
CA TRP A 58 -2.88 -14.40 -5.58
C TRP A 58 -1.81 -13.56 -6.27
N ALA A 59 -1.02 -12.78 -5.53
CA ALA A 59 0.05 -11.95 -6.08
C ALA A 59 1.17 -12.81 -6.71
N ASN A 60 1.57 -13.90 -6.04
CA ASN A 60 2.60 -14.81 -6.53
C ASN A 60 2.17 -15.67 -7.74
N ARG A 61 0.88 -15.74 -8.04
CA ARG A 61 0.35 -16.38 -9.26
C ARG A 61 0.35 -15.45 -10.47
N GLN A 62 0.65 -14.17 -10.28
CA GLN A 62 0.76 -13.20 -11.37
C GLN A 62 2.10 -13.37 -12.09
N PRO A 63 2.20 -12.97 -13.37
CA PRO A 63 3.48 -12.88 -14.06
C PRO A 63 4.32 -11.76 -13.42
N LEU A 64 5.11 -12.05 -12.39
CA LEU A 64 6.03 -11.09 -11.81
C LEU A 64 7.23 -10.85 -12.74
N ALA A 65 7.68 -9.61 -12.87
CA ALA A 65 8.90 -9.28 -13.60
C ALA A 65 10.17 -9.76 -12.87
N ASP A 66 11.32 -9.65 -13.51
CA ASP A 66 12.62 -10.00 -12.92
C ASP A 66 12.98 -9.11 -11.72
N THR A 67 12.49 -7.87 -11.73
CA THR A 67 12.50 -6.98 -10.57
C THR A 67 11.10 -6.43 -10.36
N VAL A 68 10.63 -6.50 -9.12
CA VAL A 68 9.32 -6.00 -8.71
C VAL A 68 9.51 -4.96 -7.60
N THR A 69 9.17 -3.71 -7.91
CA THR A 69 9.12 -2.63 -6.92
C THR A 69 7.86 -2.78 -6.07
N CYS A 70 8.04 -2.95 -4.78
CA CYS A 70 6.99 -3.12 -3.79
C CYS A 70 6.94 -1.89 -2.89
N LEU A 71 5.83 -1.16 -2.92
CA LEU A 71 5.62 0.06 -2.14
C LEU A 71 4.65 -0.17 -0.98
N GLY A 72 4.88 0.57 0.09
CA GLY A 72 4.05 0.49 1.29
C GLY A 72 4.33 1.60 2.28
N ASP A 73 3.38 1.79 3.19
CA ASP A 73 3.52 2.66 4.35
C ASP A 73 4.51 2.08 5.38
N GLY A 74 4.66 2.73 6.53
CA GLY A 74 5.52 2.26 7.62
C GLY A 74 5.01 1.06 8.42
N HIS A 75 3.83 0.52 8.10
CA HIS A 75 3.14 -0.44 8.97
C HIS A 75 3.64 -1.88 8.76
N ASP A 76 3.98 -2.60 9.83
CA ASP A 76 4.56 -3.95 9.73
C ASP A 76 3.65 -4.95 9.00
N GLY A 77 2.34 -4.83 9.21
CA GLY A 77 1.35 -5.65 8.49
C GLY A 77 1.40 -5.51 6.95
N VAL A 78 1.92 -4.41 6.40
CA VAL A 78 2.18 -4.24 4.96
C VAL A 78 3.44 -5.01 4.58
N TRP A 79 4.55 -4.77 5.29
CA TRP A 79 5.83 -5.41 4.99
C TRP A 79 5.84 -6.91 5.22
N ASN A 80 5.03 -7.42 6.15
CA ASN A 80 4.82 -8.86 6.34
C ASN A 80 4.18 -9.53 5.11
N ILE A 81 3.37 -8.80 4.34
CA ILE A 81 2.82 -9.30 3.06
C ILE A 81 3.88 -9.18 1.97
N VAL A 82 4.52 -8.01 1.84
CA VAL A 82 5.55 -7.75 0.84
C VAL A 82 6.69 -8.75 0.91
N ALA A 83 7.13 -9.13 2.12
CA ALA A 83 8.20 -10.10 2.34
C ALA A 83 7.95 -11.47 1.68
N GLU A 84 6.69 -11.82 1.43
CA GLU A 84 6.26 -13.09 0.85
C GLU A 84 5.95 -13.00 -0.66
N ILE A 85 6.12 -11.84 -1.30
CA ILE A 85 5.85 -11.66 -2.74
C ILE A 85 7.10 -11.92 -3.57
N GLY A 86 7.07 -12.88 -4.49
CA GLY A 86 8.23 -13.26 -5.30
C GLY A 86 9.41 -13.70 -4.44
N THR A 87 10.61 -13.70 -5.03
CA THR A 87 11.85 -13.98 -4.29
C THR A 87 12.47 -12.70 -3.72
N LYS A 88 13.29 -12.86 -2.67
CA LYS A 88 14.02 -11.73 -2.06
C LYS A 88 14.91 -10.97 -3.05
N SER A 89 15.48 -11.65 -4.05
CA SER A 89 16.31 -11.02 -5.08
C SER A 89 15.50 -10.29 -6.16
N GLN A 90 14.24 -10.69 -6.38
CA GLN A 90 13.35 -9.99 -7.31
C GLN A 90 12.72 -8.74 -6.67
N ARG A 91 12.55 -8.71 -5.34
CA ARG A 91 11.89 -7.58 -4.68
C ARG A 91 12.81 -6.40 -4.44
N ARG A 92 12.34 -5.23 -4.87
CA ARG A 92 12.82 -3.93 -4.41
C ARG A 92 11.76 -3.33 -3.49
N GLU A 93 12.06 -3.16 -2.21
CA GLU A 93 11.14 -2.54 -1.25
C GLU A 93 11.40 -1.03 -1.21
N ILE A 94 10.37 -0.20 -1.43
CA ILE A 94 10.46 1.26 -1.35
C ILE A 94 9.44 1.76 -0.33
N LEU A 95 9.91 2.45 0.70
CA LEU A 95 9.03 3.11 1.66
C LEU A 95 8.36 4.32 1.01
N ASP A 96 7.05 4.43 1.18
CA ASP A 96 6.25 5.55 0.65
C ASP A 96 6.82 6.91 1.07
N TRP A 97 7.17 7.73 0.08
CA TRP A 97 7.72 9.07 0.29
C TRP A 97 6.78 10.01 1.04
N TYR A 98 5.49 10.01 0.70
CA TYR A 98 4.50 10.88 1.35
C TYR A 98 4.36 10.53 2.84
N HIS A 99 4.27 9.24 3.18
CA HIS A 99 4.23 8.81 4.58
C HIS A 99 5.55 9.04 5.32
N LEU A 100 6.69 8.97 4.64
CA LEU A 100 7.97 9.37 5.21
C LEU A 100 7.94 10.86 5.60
N MET A 101 7.47 11.72 4.72
CA MET A 101 7.33 13.17 4.97
C MET A 101 6.28 13.50 6.03
N GLU A 102 5.16 12.77 6.10
CA GLU A 102 4.19 12.92 7.20
C GLU A 102 4.81 12.63 8.57
N ASN A 103 5.81 11.74 8.66
CA ASN A 103 6.52 11.50 9.91
C ASN A 103 7.58 12.57 10.17
N LEU A 104 8.30 13.04 9.14
CA LEU A 104 9.23 14.17 9.28
C LEU A 104 8.52 15.44 9.76
N ALA A 105 7.33 15.74 9.22
CA ALA A 105 6.55 16.92 9.57
C ALA A 105 6.06 16.96 11.04
N LYS A 106 6.20 15.87 11.78
CA LYS A 106 5.91 15.81 13.22
C LYS A 106 7.09 16.26 14.09
N VAL A 107 8.30 16.28 13.52
CA VAL A 107 9.51 16.72 14.22
C VAL A 107 9.43 18.22 14.49
N ASP A 108 9.58 18.62 15.76
CA ASP A 108 9.59 20.03 16.13
C ASP A 108 10.97 20.63 15.83
N SER A 109 11.09 21.29 14.69
CA SER A 109 12.33 21.86 14.18
C SER A 109 12.07 23.10 13.31
N SER A 110 13.11 23.84 12.96
CA SER A 110 12.99 24.99 12.07
C SER A 110 12.66 24.55 10.64
N THR A 111 11.96 25.41 9.89
CA THR A 111 11.65 25.15 8.48
C THR A 111 12.89 24.83 7.66
N ASP A 112 13.99 25.57 7.86
CA ASP A 112 15.24 25.36 7.13
C ASP A 112 15.84 23.98 7.42
N GLN A 113 15.76 23.52 8.68
CA GLN A 113 16.26 22.20 9.06
C GLN A 113 15.36 21.07 8.52
N LEU A 114 14.04 21.26 8.50
CA LEU A 114 13.12 20.29 7.89
C LEU A 114 13.35 20.17 6.37
N LEU A 115 13.60 21.29 5.67
CA LEU A 115 13.95 21.28 4.25
C LEU A 115 15.29 20.59 3.98
N GLU A 116 16.30 20.84 4.82
CA GLU A 116 17.59 20.15 4.73
C GLU A 116 17.41 18.63 4.91
N LEU A 117 16.62 18.20 5.90
CA LEU A 117 16.33 16.79 6.13
C LEU A 117 15.55 16.15 4.97
N GLU A 118 14.59 16.87 4.40
CA GLU A 118 13.85 16.45 3.22
C GLU A 118 14.80 16.22 2.03
N GLU A 119 15.69 17.18 1.73
CA GLU A 119 16.67 17.07 0.64
C GLU A 119 17.63 15.88 0.85
N LEU A 120 18.14 15.71 2.07
CA LEU A 120 19.00 14.57 2.41
C LEU A 120 18.27 13.24 2.18
N LEU A 121 17.02 13.11 2.63
CA LEU A 121 16.22 11.91 2.43
C LEU A 121 15.86 11.70 0.96
N TRP A 122 15.56 12.76 0.22
CA TRP A 122 15.25 12.72 -1.22
C TRP A 122 16.40 12.10 -2.01
N GLU A 123 17.65 12.45 -1.67
CA GLU A 123 18.86 11.90 -2.28
C GLU A 123 19.29 10.53 -1.70
N GLY A 124 18.55 9.99 -0.73
CA GLY A 124 18.88 8.72 -0.06
C GLY A 124 20.04 8.80 0.94
N LYS A 125 20.42 10.00 1.39
CA LYS A 125 21.49 10.24 2.39
C LYS A 125 20.99 10.02 3.82
N VAL A 126 20.50 8.81 4.09
CA VAL A 126 19.84 8.45 5.36
C VAL A 126 20.74 8.66 6.58
N GLU A 127 22.02 8.28 6.51
CA GLU A 127 22.93 8.43 7.66
C GLU A 127 23.15 9.90 8.03
N THR A 128 23.29 10.76 7.01
CA THR A 128 23.47 12.19 7.22
C THR A 128 22.20 12.80 7.81
N ALA A 129 21.03 12.40 7.33
CA ALA A 129 19.75 12.84 7.88
C ALA A 129 19.59 12.42 9.36
N ILE A 130 19.96 11.18 9.70
CA ILE A 130 19.95 10.70 11.09
C ILE A 130 20.91 11.52 11.96
N ALA A 131 22.16 11.74 11.53
CA ALA A 131 23.11 12.55 12.28
C ALA A 131 22.60 13.98 12.52
N ARG A 132 21.89 14.56 11.55
CA ARG A 132 21.28 15.89 11.68
C ARG A 132 20.09 15.91 12.65
N LEU A 133 19.33 14.81 12.73
CA LEU A 133 18.25 14.63 13.70
C LEU A 133 18.74 14.43 15.13
N GLU A 134 19.94 13.87 15.34
CA GLU A 134 20.55 13.74 16.69
C GLU A 134 20.79 15.09 17.37
N GLU A 135 20.87 16.17 16.59
CA GLU A 135 21.01 17.54 17.09
C GLU A 135 19.67 18.13 17.56
N CYS A 136 18.53 17.53 17.17
CA CYS A 136 17.20 17.92 17.63
C CYS A 136 16.94 17.39 19.05
N ARG A 137 16.41 18.24 19.93
CA ARG A 137 15.98 17.86 21.28
C ARG A 137 14.46 17.74 21.35
N ASP A 138 13.93 16.76 20.62
CA ASP A 138 12.50 16.55 20.45
C ASP A 138 12.17 15.05 20.39
N ASP A 139 11.10 14.64 21.06
CA ASP A 139 10.65 13.25 21.13
C ASP A 139 10.23 12.73 19.74
N HIS A 140 9.69 13.60 18.87
CA HIS A 140 9.35 13.20 17.51
C HIS A 140 10.59 13.01 16.63
N ALA A 141 11.68 13.74 16.86
CA ALA A 141 12.97 13.47 16.23
C ALA A 141 13.48 12.07 16.56
N GLU A 142 13.43 11.66 17.83
CA GLU A 142 13.82 10.30 18.26
C GLU A 142 12.96 9.21 17.61
N GLN A 143 11.63 9.43 17.57
CA GLN A 143 10.69 8.52 16.90
C GLN A 143 10.98 8.43 15.41
N PHE A 144 11.27 9.55 14.75
CA PHE A 144 11.56 9.59 13.34
C PHE A 144 12.90 8.92 13.02
N MET A 145 13.95 9.12 13.83
CA MET A 145 15.21 8.37 13.70
C MET A 145 14.99 6.86 13.84
N ALA A 146 14.22 6.42 14.83
CA ALA A 146 13.88 5.00 14.99
C ALA A 146 13.10 4.46 13.79
N TYR A 147 12.21 5.27 13.21
CA TYR A 147 11.48 4.96 11.98
C TYR A 147 12.42 4.82 10.78
N LEU A 148 13.34 5.77 10.56
CA LEU A 148 14.36 5.70 9.51
C LEU A 148 15.23 4.44 9.66
N GLN A 149 15.66 4.13 10.88
CA GLN A 149 16.44 2.93 11.18
C GLN A 149 15.68 1.64 10.84
N LYS A 150 14.42 1.55 11.27
CA LYS A 150 13.55 0.40 11.00
C LYS A 150 13.35 0.14 9.51
N HIS A 151 13.25 1.21 8.71
CA HIS A 151 12.97 1.14 7.28
C HIS A 151 14.22 1.40 6.41
N ARG A 152 15.43 1.39 6.99
CA ARG A 152 16.68 1.77 6.33
C ARG A 152 16.91 1.11 4.98
N HIS A 153 16.61 -0.19 4.85
CA HIS A 153 16.79 -0.93 3.59
C HIS A 153 15.75 -0.61 2.50
N ARG A 154 14.72 0.19 2.84
CA ARG A 154 13.63 0.63 1.97
C ARG A 154 13.73 2.11 1.59
N LEU A 155 14.63 2.83 2.24
CA LEU A 155 14.95 4.22 1.94
C LEU A 155 15.96 4.21 0.79
N VAL A 156 15.51 4.71 -0.36
CA VAL A 156 16.28 4.72 -1.60
C VAL A 156 16.68 6.14 -1.96
N ASN A 157 17.44 6.31 -3.04
CA ASN A 157 17.61 7.62 -3.68
C ASN A 157 16.33 7.94 -4.47
N TYR A 158 15.40 8.64 -3.82
CA TYR A 158 14.09 8.97 -4.39
C TYR A 158 14.21 9.87 -5.63
N ASP A 159 15.19 10.78 -5.65
CA ASP A 159 15.51 11.61 -6.82
C ASP A 159 15.78 10.76 -8.08
N TYR A 160 16.65 9.75 -7.93
CA TYR A 160 16.99 8.83 -9.00
C TYR A 160 15.78 8.04 -9.50
N TYR A 161 14.99 7.47 -8.58
CA TYR A 161 13.81 6.68 -8.94
C TYR A 161 12.73 7.53 -9.61
N TRP A 162 12.51 8.74 -9.11
CA TRP A 162 11.62 9.70 -9.74
C TRP A 162 12.10 10.08 -11.15
N TRP A 163 13.41 10.31 -11.34
CA TRP A 163 13.98 10.67 -12.63
C TRP A 163 13.86 9.57 -13.70
N ILE A 164 14.03 8.29 -13.32
CA ILE A 164 13.84 7.16 -14.25
C ILE A 164 12.36 6.80 -14.48
N GLY A 165 11.44 7.42 -13.73
CA GLY A 165 9.99 7.23 -13.86
C GLY A 165 9.40 6.07 -13.04
N ASP A 166 10.14 5.54 -12.08
CA ASP A 166 9.65 4.51 -11.14
C ASP A 166 8.77 5.17 -10.06
N SER A 167 7.80 4.41 -9.54
CA SER A 167 7.00 4.87 -8.40
C SER A 167 7.84 5.02 -7.12
N ILE A 168 7.62 6.14 -6.42
CA ILE A 168 8.20 6.43 -5.09
C ILE A 168 7.15 6.46 -3.96
N GLY A 169 5.88 6.31 -4.31
CA GLY A 169 4.75 6.37 -3.39
C GLY A 169 3.68 5.33 -3.73
N SER A 170 2.88 4.99 -2.73
CA SER A 170 1.82 3.98 -2.74
C SER A 170 0.44 4.54 -3.13
N GLY A 171 0.41 5.70 -3.82
CA GLY A 171 -0.84 6.38 -4.18
C GLY A 171 -1.83 5.54 -5.01
N GLU A 172 -1.35 4.57 -5.79
CA GLU A 172 -2.21 3.64 -6.53
C GLU A 172 -3.03 2.72 -5.61
N ILE A 173 -2.44 2.18 -4.53
CA ILE A 173 -3.20 1.38 -3.57
C ILE A 173 -4.14 2.26 -2.73
N GLU A 174 -3.75 3.46 -2.35
CA GLU A 174 -4.66 4.39 -1.66
C GLU A 174 -5.90 4.69 -2.51
N ALA A 175 -5.71 4.97 -3.80
CA ALA A 175 -6.80 5.19 -4.74
C ALA A 175 -7.67 3.93 -4.85
N GLY A 176 -7.05 2.74 -4.93
CA GLY A 176 -7.73 1.45 -4.90
C GLY A 176 -8.57 1.23 -3.64
N ILE A 177 -8.03 1.54 -2.47
CA ILE A 177 -8.73 1.44 -1.18
C ILE A 177 -9.89 2.43 -1.12
N LYS A 178 -9.73 3.66 -1.61
CA LYS A 178 -10.81 4.65 -1.74
C LYS A 178 -11.93 4.10 -2.63
N GLN A 179 -11.59 3.46 -3.76
CA GLN A 179 -12.56 2.81 -4.64
C GLN A 179 -13.24 1.59 -4.00
N ILE A 180 -12.54 0.77 -3.21
CA ILE A 180 -13.17 -0.33 -2.46
C ILE A 180 -14.09 0.23 -1.38
N ALA A 181 -13.64 1.24 -0.64
CA ALA A 181 -14.38 1.93 0.42
C ALA A 181 -15.69 2.54 -0.10
N ALA A 182 -15.72 3.05 -1.33
CA ALA A 182 -16.95 3.53 -1.98
C ALA A 182 -18.07 2.48 -2.03
N ARG A 183 -17.76 1.18 -1.89
CA ARG A 183 -18.77 0.11 -1.73
C ARG A 183 -18.92 -0.35 -0.30
N VAL A 184 -17.82 -0.62 0.41
CA VAL A 184 -17.88 -1.24 1.74
C VAL A 184 -18.18 -0.27 2.88
N LYS A 185 -18.04 1.04 2.65
CA LYS A 185 -18.31 2.13 3.60
C LYS A 185 -19.45 3.06 3.16
N LEU A 186 -20.39 2.57 2.35
CA LEU A 186 -21.61 3.32 2.03
C LEU A 186 -22.33 3.74 3.32
N THR A 187 -23.03 4.88 3.29
CA THR A 187 -23.78 5.39 4.45
C THR A 187 -24.73 4.31 4.97
N GLY A 188 -24.61 3.99 6.26
CA GLY A 188 -25.42 2.94 6.93
C GLY A 188 -25.00 1.50 6.62
N ALA A 189 -24.01 1.26 5.75
CA ALA A 189 -23.54 -0.09 5.45
C ALA A 189 -22.86 -0.73 6.67
N GLN A 190 -23.32 -1.93 7.00
CA GLN A 190 -22.74 -2.81 8.00
C GLN A 190 -22.82 -4.24 7.50
N TRP A 191 -21.73 -4.98 7.64
CA TRP A 191 -21.57 -6.28 7.00
C TRP A 191 -21.59 -7.39 8.02
N ASN A 192 -22.20 -8.52 7.66
CA ASN A 192 -21.95 -9.75 8.40
C ASN A 192 -20.49 -10.19 8.17
N ARG A 193 -19.81 -10.64 9.22
CA ARG A 193 -18.38 -10.97 9.15
C ARG A 193 -18.07 -11.98 8.04
N GLU A 194 -18.92 -12.99 7.91
CA GLU A 194 -18.78 -14.09 6.96
C GLU A 194 -18.97 -13.63 5.50
N ASN A 195 -19.65 -12.49 5.28
CA ASN A 195 -19.94 -11.98 3.94
C ASN A 195 -18.89 -10.96 3.46
N VAL A 196 -18.02 -10.45 4.34
CA VAL A 196 -17.00 -9.46 3.95
C VAL A 196 -16.09 -9.96 2.84
N PRO A 197 -15.53 -11.19 2.89
CA PRO A 197 -14.67 -11.69 1.80
C PRO A 197 -15.39 -11.67 0.45
N GLN A 198 -16.67 -12.06 0.41
CA GLN A 198 -17.45 -12.06 -0.82
C GLN A 198 -17.62 -10.65 -1.39
N VAL A 199 -17.90 -9.66 -0.54
CA VAL A 199 -18.12 -8.27 -0.97
C VAL A 199 -16.84 -7.63 -1.48
N LEU A 200 -15.71 -7.89 -0.81
CA LEU A 200 -14.38 -7.45 -1.27
C LEU A 200 -14.04 -8.07 -2.62
N ASN A 201 -14.24 -9.38 -2.78
CA ASN A 201 -14.00 -10.09 -4.03
C ASN A 201 -14.85 -9.55 -5.18
N GLN A 202 -16.15 -9.34 -4.95
CA GLN A 202 -17.04 -8.74 -5.94
C GLN A 202 -16.62 -7.32 -6.31
N ARG A 203 -16.22 -6.51 -5.32
CA ARG A 203 -15.76 -5.14 -5.58
C ARG A 203 -14.46 -5.12 -6.38
N CYS A 204 -13.48 -5.93 -6.01
CA CYS A 204 -12.23 -6.04 -6.76
C CYS A 204 -12.48 -6.53 -8.18
N ALA A 205 -13.34 -7.53 -8.37
CA ALA A 205 -13.69 -8.01 -9.70
C ALA A 205 -14.37 -6.93 -10.56
N TYR A 206 -15.19 -6.06 -9.96
CA TYR A 206 -15.75 -4.90 -10.65
C TYR A 206 -14.67 -3.89 -11.05
N LEU A 207 -13.75 -3.55 -10.14
CA LEU A 207 -12.65 -2.63 -10.43
C LEU A 207 -11.71 -3.18 -11.50
N ASN A 208 -11.57 -4.51 -11.56
CA ASN A 208 -10.77 -5.21 -12.55
C ASN A 208 -11.53 -5.45 -13.88
N GLY A 209 -12.73 -4.90 -14.05
CA GLY A 209 -13.50 -5.05 -15.29
C GLY A 209 -14.07 -6.44 -15.55
N ALA A 210 -14.09 -7.35 -14.58
CA ALA A 210 -14.50 -8.75 -14.80
C ALA A 210 -16.01 -8.96 -15.02
N PHE A 211 -16.80 -7.88 -15.01
CA PHE A 211 -18.24 -7.90 -15.34
C PHE A 211 -18.57 -7.27 -16.70
N SER A 212 -17.57 -6.88 -17.51
CA SER A 212 -17.83 -6.44 -18.87
C SER A 212 -18.35 -7.61 -19.71
N MET A 213 -19.68 -7.62 -19.90
CA MET A 213 -20.33 -8.50 -20.86
C MET A 213 -20.01 -8.04 -22.28
N LEU A 214 -19.79 -9.03 -23.15
CA LEU A 214 -19.77 -8.96 -24.61
C LEU A 214 -20.66 -7.82 -25.11
N THR A 215 -20.04 -6.84 -25.77
CA THR A 215 -20.76 -5.94 -26.66
C THR A 215 -21.55 -6.79 -27.66
N TYR A 216 -22.83 -6.45 -27.82
CA TYR A 216 -23.72 -7.03 -28.81
C TYR A 216 -23.03 -7.10 -30.18
N ALA A 217 -22.55 -8.28 -30.56
CA ALA A 217 -22.09 -8.55 -31.91
C ALA A 217 -23.34 -8.68 -32.80
N SER A 218 -23.51 -7.68 -33.67
CA SER A 218 -24.23 -7.71 -34.94
C SER A 218 -25.56 -8.48 -34.98
N ALA A 219 -26.68 -7.76 -34.84
CA ALA A 219 -27.84 -8.09 -35.66
C ALA A 219 -27.61 -7.45 -37.04
N ALA A 220 -27.37 -8.30 -38.03
CA ALA A 220 -27.40 -7.95 -39.46
C ALA A 220 -28.83 -7.59 -39.89
#